data_AF-E8V7H0-F1
#
_entry.id   AF-E8V7H0-F1
#
_cell.length_a   1.000
_cell.length_b   1.000
_cell.length_c   1.000
_cell.angle_alpha   90.00
_cell.angle_beta   90.00
_cell.angle_gamma   90.00
#
_symmetry.space_group_name_H-M   'P 1'
#
loop_
_entity.id
_entity.type
_entity.pdbx_description
1 polymer ?
#
loop_
_entity_poly.entity_id
_entity_poly.type
_entity_poly.pdbx_seq_one_letter_code
_entity_poly.pdbx_strand_id
1 'polypeptide(L)'
;MTTKAVLPNQSRNKNLPIVVLIAGWVVPGLGHLLLRKYIRAGLLFISIVTLFAAGLAMGGKLYATGTGDMLDLLGVVADAGNPVLYFVGRMLDWGNAPVLLAVAEYGTKFIAVAGLLNVIAAVDAHSLANGRKVGL
;
A
#
# COMPACT_ATOMS: atom_id res chain seq x y z
N MET A 1 20.40 46.43 -18.96
CA MET A 1 20.23 45.72 -17.68
C MET A 1 18.80 45.22 -17.59
N THR A 2 18.55 43.94 -17.87
CA THR A 2 17.21 43.34 -17.82
C THR A 2 17.03 42.58 -16.50
N THR A 3 16.16 43.12 -15.66
CA THR A 3 15.73 42.53 -14.39
C THR A 3 15.09 41.17 -14.64
N LYS A 4 15.75 40.08 -14.20
CA LYS A 4 15.10 38.77 -14.09
C LYS A 4 14.06 38.88 -12.99
N ALA A 5 12.78 38.74 -13.35
CA ALA A 5 11.70 38.59 -12.38
C ALA A 5 12.01 37.37 -11.50
N VAL A 6 12.36 37.62 -10.24
CA VAL A 6 12.43 36.57 -9.22
C VAL A 6 10.99 36.14 -8.98
N LEU A 7 10.61 35.01 -9.58
CA LEU A 7 9.31 34.39 -9.30
C LEU A 7 9.23 34.09 -7.80
N PRO A 8 8.07 34.34 -7.16
CA PRO A 8 7.89 34.06 -5.74
C PRO A 8 8.25 32.60 -5.49
N ASN A 9 9.19 32.39 -4.57
CA ASN A 9 9.56 31.08 -4.07
C ASN A 9 8.34 30.48 -3.39
N GLN A 10 7.52 29.77 -4.18
CA GLN A 10 6.40 28.97 -3.72
C GLN A 10 6.91 28.12 -2.58
N SER A 11 6.45 28.38 -1.35
CA SER A 11 6.84 27.65 -0.16
C SER A 11 6.54 26.18 -0.37
N ARG A 12 7.55 25.40 -0.80
CA ARG A 12 7.42 23.95 -0.97
C ARG A 12 7.08 23.39 0.40
N ASN A 13 5.81 23.00 0.60
CA ASN A 13 5.32 22.42 1.84
C ASN A 13 6.16 21.17 2.15
N LYS A 14 7.13 21.30 3.07
CA LYS A 14 8.05 20.22 3.45
C LYS A 14 7.32 18.99 3.98
N ASN A 15 6.08 19.18 4.46
CA ASN A 15 5.26 18.14 5.06
C ASN A 15 4.45 17.34 4.02
N LEU A 16 4.26 17.87 2.81
CA LEU A 16 3.42 17.24 1.78
C LEU A 16 3.91 15.82 1.41
N PRO A 17 5.20 15.56 1.19
CA PRO A 17 5.69 14.21 0.86
C PRO A 17 5.37 13.19 1.96
N ILE A 18 5.58 13.58 3.23
CA ILE A 18 5.29 12.72 4.38
C ILE A 18 3.80 12.42 4.48
N VAL A 19 2.95 13.43 4.29
CA VAL A 19 1.49 13.23 4.28
C VAL A 19 1.09 12.26 3.17
N VAL A 20 1.64 12.42 1.96
CA VAL A 20 1.39 11.54 0.82
C VAL A 20 1.86 10.11 1.08
N LEU A 21 3.01 9.93 1.73
CA LEU A 21 3.53 8.61 2.12
C LEU A 21 2.60 7.91 3.10
N ILE A 22 2.25 8.58 4.20
CA ILE A 22 1.38 8.00 5.24
C ILE A 22 0.01 7.70 4.66
N ALA A 23 -0.56 8.64 3.90
CA ALA A 23 -1.81 8.46 3.17
C ALA A 23 -1.80 7.22 2.27
N GLY A 24 -0.79 7.09 1.40
CA GLY A 24 -0.68 5.98 0.48
C GLY A 24 -0.39 4.65 1.17
N TRP A 25 0.32 4.66 2.30
CA TRP A 25 0.55 3.45 3.09
C TRP A 25 -0.73 3.00 3.80
N VAL A 26 -1.52 3.91 4.37
CA VAL A 26 -2.74 3.56 5.10
C VAL A 26 -3.82 3.05 4.14
N VAL A 27 -4.09 3.80 3.06
CA VAL A 27 -5.13 3.46 2.09
C VAL A 27 -4.51 3.31 0.70
N PRO A 28 -4.68 2.15 0.04
CA PRO A 28 -4.20 1.93 -1.31
C PRO A 28 -4.60 3.04 -2.29
N GLY A 29 -3.62 3.64 -2.96
CA GLY A 29 -3.82 4.69 -3.97
C GLY A 29 -4.11 6.09 -3.44
N LEU A 30 -4.28 6.29 -2.12
CA LEU A 30 -4.63 7.61 -1.56
C LEU A 30 -3.49 8.63 -1.68
N GLY A 31 -2.23 8.18 -1.66
CA GLY A 31 -1.07 9.04 -1.94
C GLY A 31 -1.10 9.64 -3.35
N HIS A 32 -1.44 8.85 -4.37
CA HIS A 32 -1.60 9.33 -5.76
C HIS A 32 -2.84 10.20 -5.92
N LEU A 33 -3.90 9.93 -5.14
CA LEU A 33 -5.11 10.75 -5.14
C LEU A 33 -4.83 12.17 -4.63
N LEU A 34 -4.05 12.32 -3.55
CA LEU A 34 -3.61 13.63 -3.02
C LEU A 34 -2.76 14.42 -4.02
N LEU A 35 -2.03 13.71 -4.89
CA LEU A 35 -1.27 14.29 -6.00
C LEU A 35 -2.13 14.54 -7.26
N ARG A 36 -3.46 14.37 -7.18
CA ARG A 36 -4.44 14.51 -8.28
C ARG A 36 -4.18 13.55 -9.45
N LYS A 37 -3.49 12.43 -9.22
CA LYS A 37 -3.26 11.36 -10.21
C LYS A 37 -4.32 10.27 -10.11
N TYR A 38 -5.55 10.60 -10.50
CA TYR A 38 -6.72 9.74 -10.34
C TYR A 38 -6.60 8.37 -11.01
N ILE A 39 -6.02 8.29 -12.21
CA ILE A 39 -5.85 7.03 -12.95
C ILE A 39 -4.94 6.08 -12.17
N ARG A 40 -3.78 6.57 -11.70
CA ARG A 40 -2.86 5.76 -10.89
C ARG A 40 -3.50 5.32 -9.59
N ALA A 41 -4.19 6.23 -8.91
CA ALA A 41 -4.89 5.93 -7.67
C ALA A 41 -5.91 4.80 -7.86
N GLY A 42 -6.76 4.89 -8.88
CA GLY A 42 -7.76 3.87 -9.20
C GLY A 42 -7.14 2.53 -9.59
N LEU A 43 -6.14 2.52 -10.48
CA LEU A 43 -5.47 1.28 -10.90
C LEU A 43 -4.78 0.56 -9.75
N LEU A 44 -4.09 1.30 -8.87
CA LEU A 44 -3.43 0.74 -7.70
C LEU A 44 -4.44 0.21 -6.68
N PHE A 45 -5.50 0.99 -6.40
CA PHE A 45 -6.56 0.56 -5.51
C PHE A 45 -7.22 -0.74 -6.00
N ILE A 46 -7.65 -0.78 -7.26
CA ILE A 46 -8.30 -1.96 -7.84
C ILE A 46 -7.35 -3.16 -7.83
N SER A 47 -6.10 -2.98 -8.25
CA SER A 47 -5.11 -4.07 -8.27
C SER A 47 -4.88 -4.65 -6.88
N ILE A 48 -4.62 -3.80 -5.89
CA ILE A 48 -4.30 -4.22 -4.52
C ILE A 48 -5.51 -4.89 -3.87
N VAL A 49 -6.71 -4.30 -4.00
CA VAL A 49 -7.94 -4.87 -3.44
C VAL A 49 -8.27 -6.21 -4.11
N THR A 50 -8.08 -6.33 -5.42
CA THR A 50 -8.36 -7.59 -6.14
C THR A 50 -7.39 -8.69 -5.73
N LEU A 51 -6.09 -8.39 -5.61
CA LEU A 51 -5.10 -9.36 -5.12
C LEU A 51 -5.43 -9.82 -3.69
N PHE A 52 -5.77 -8.89 -2.81
CA PHE A 52 -6.13 -9.20 -1.43
C PHE A 52 -7.41 -10.04 -1.35
N ALA A 53 -8.46 -9.63 -2.06
CA ALA A 53 -9.74 -10.35 -2.10
C ALA A 53 -9.59 -11.75 -2.72
N ALA A 54 -8.82 -11.89 -3.80
CA ALA A 54 -8.51 -13.18 -4.39
C ALA A 54 -7.73 -14.07 -3.40
N GLY A 55 -6.75 -13.49 -2.69
CA GLY A 55 -6.00 -14.22 -1.67
C GLY A 55 -6.88 -14.75 -0.53
N LEU A 56 -7.84 -13.94 -0.07
CA LEU A 56 -8.84 -14.37 0.91
C LEU A 56 -9.81 -15.42 0.36
N ALA A 57 -10.29 -15.26 -0.87
CA ALA A 57 -11.18 -16.23 -1.52
C ALA A 57 -10.51 -17.60 -1.72
N MET A 58 -9.18 -17.61 -1.85
CA MET A 58 -8.36 -18.83 -1.91
C MET A 58 -8.09 -19.45 -0.54
N GLY A 59 -8.57 -18.85 0.55
CA GLY A 59 -8.32 -19.30 1.93
C GLY A 59 -6.93 -18.92 2.46
N GLY A 60 -6.32 -17.85 1.95
CA GLY A 60 -5.05 -17.34 2.42
C GLY A 60 -5.09 -16.91 3.89
N LYS A 61 -3.97 -17.11 4.60
CA LYS A 61 -3.81 -16.77 6.02
C LYS A 61 -3.43 -15.30 6.20
N LEU A 62 -4.07 -14.61 7.15
CA LEU A 62 -3.61 -13.30 7.66
C LEU A 62 -2.81 -13.52 8.94
N TYR A 63 -1.53 -13.16 8.95
CA TYR A 63 -0.59 -13.50 10.02
C TYR A 63 -0.80 -12.66 11.27
N ALA A 64 -0.87 -13.30 12.44
CA ALA A 64 -1.10 -12.65 13.72
C ALA A 64 0.20 -12.51 14.51
N THR A 65 0.35 -11.42 15.24
CA THR A 65 1.44 -11.23 16.20
C THR A 65 1.24 -12.17 17.39
N GLY A 66 1.88 -13.34 17.40
CA GLY A 66 1.76 -14.26 18.55
C GLY A 66 2.32 -15.66 18.37
N THR A 67 2.64 -16.10 17.14
CA THR A 67 3.03 -17.48 16.87
C THR A 67 4.51 -17.82 17.13
N GLY A 68 5.38 -16.83 17.40
CA GLY A 68 6.78 -17.05 17.77
C GLY A 68 7.72 -17.45 16.62
N ASP A 69 7.18 -17.83 15.45
CA ASP A 69 7.97 -18.21 14.28
C ASP A 69 8.43 -17.01 13.44
N MET A 70 9.68 -17.05 12.97
CA MET A 70 10.29 -15.98 12.16
C MET A 70 9.52 -15.72 10.85
N LEU A 71 9.01 -16.77 10.21
CA LEU A 71 8.23 -16.67 8.97
C LEU A 71 6.86 -15.99 9.19
N ASP A 72 6.24 -16.22 10.35
CA ASP A 72 4.97 -15.58 10.70
C ASP A 72 5.18 -14.08 10.96
N LEU A 73 6.31 -13.69 11.54
CA LEU A 73 6.69 -12.26 11.69
C LEU A 73 6.84 -11.57 10.32
N LEU A 74 7.47 -12.23 9.35
CA LEU A 74 7.57 -11.69 7.99
C LEU A 74 6.19 -11.55 7.33
N GLY A 75 5.29 -12.50 7.58
CA GLY A 75 3.90 -12.42 7.17
C GLY A 75 3.17 -11.20 7.76
N VAL A 76 3.36 -10.94 9.06
CA VAL A 76 2.80 -9.75 9.73
C VAL A 76 3.33 -8.47 9.08
N VAL A 77 4.61 -8.41 8.72
CA VAL A 77 5.20 -7.25 8.04
C VAL A 77 4.58 -7.05 6.66
N ALA A 78 4.35 -8.13 5.91
CA ALA A 78 3.68 -8.05 4.61
C ALA A 78 2.24 -7.54 4.76
N ASP A 79 1.49 -8.07 5.73
CA ASP A 79 0.11 -7.67 6.03
C ASP A 79 0.02 -6.20 6.50
N ALA A 80 1.00 -5.74 7.28
CA ALA A 80 1.15 -4.34 7.68
C ALA A 80 1.41 -3.40 6.49
N GLY A 81 1.79 -3.95 5.32
CA GLY A 81 1.85 -3.20 4.08
C GLY A 81 0.49 -2.67 3.63
N ASN A 82 -0.62 -3.27 4.08
CA ASN A 82 -1.97 -2.81 3.80
C ASN A 82 -2.83 -2.78 5.08
N PRO A 83 -2.57 -1.81 5.99
CA PRO A 83 -3.11 -1.82 7.34
C PRO A 83 -4.63 -1.74 7.37
N VAL A 84 -5.27 -1.01 6.44
CA VAL A 84 -6.74 -0.95 6.36
C VAL A 84 -7.32 -2.28 5.93
N LEU A 85 -6.81 -2.92 4.87
CA LEU A 85 -7.35 -4.22 4.45
C LEU A 85 -7.08 -5.32 5.47
N TYR A 86 -5.89 -5.32 6.11
CA TYR A 86 -5.58 -6.23 7.20
C TYR A 86 -6.55 -6.06 8.38
N PHE A 87 -6.79 -4.82 8.81
CA PHE A 87 -7.68 -4.55 9.94
C PHE A 87 -9.13 -4.95 9.61
N VAL A 88 -9.62 -4.62 8.41
CA VAL A 88 -10.95 -5.05 7.95
C VAL A 88 -11.05 -6.57 7.88
N GLY A 89 -10.05 -7.26 7.32
CA GLY A 89 -10.01 -8.71 7.27
C GLY A 89 -10.06 -9.33 8.67
N ARG A 90 -9.33 -8.75 9.63
CA ARG A 90 -9.33 -9.22 11.03
C ARG A 90 -10.61 -8.94 11.79
N MET A 91 -11.25 -7.80 11.57
CA MET A 91 -12.56 -7.53 12.19
C MET A 91 -13.64 -8.49 11.70
N LEU A 92 -13.52 -8.99 10.46
CA LEU A 92 -14.45 -9.94 9.85
C LEU A 92 -14.03 -11.41 10.04
N ASP A 93 -12.98 -11.67 10.82
CA ASP A 93 -12.43 -13.00 11.07
C ASP A 93 -11.96 -13.73 9.79
N TRP A 94 -11.63 -12.96 8.74
CA TRP A 94 -11.11 -13.50 7.49
C TRP A 94 -9.65 -13.93 7.64
N GLY A 95 -9.25 -14.92 6.85
CA GLY A 95 -7.86 -15.40 6.82
C GLY A 95 -7.41 -16.16 8.07
N ASN A 96 -8.36 -16.64 8.89
CA ASN A 96 -8.11 -17.56 10.01
C ASN A 96 -8.23 -19.05 9.63
N ALA A 97 -8.48 -19.34 8.35
CA ALA A 97 -8.57 -20.70 7.86
C ALA A 97 -7.19 -21.39 7.90
N PRO A 98 -7.10 -22.64 8.40
CA PRO A 98 -5.86 -23.40 8.29
C PRO A 98 -5.53 -23.64 6.81
N VAL A 99 -4.27 -23.40 6.46
CA VAL A 99 -3.74 -23.59 5.10
C VAL A 99 -3.53 -25.09 4.88
N LEU A 100 -4.60 -25.79 4.50
CA LEU A 100 -4.61 -27.25 4.34
C LEU A 100 -4.42 -27.70 2.88
N LEU A 101 -4.55 -26.77 1.93
CA LEU A 101 -4.50 -27.02 0.49
C LEU A 101 -3.47 -26.08 -0.14
N ALA A 102 -2.80 -26.54 -1.22
CA ALA A 102 -1.84 -25.72 -1.98
C ALA A 102 -2.45 -24.38 -2.43
N VAL A 103 -3.75 -24.36 -2.75
CA VAL A 103 -4.50 -23.14 -3.12
C VAL A 103 -4.42 -22.08 -2.02
N ALA A 104 -4.54 -22.46 -0.76
CA ALA A 104 -4.46 -21.53 0.36
C ALA A 104 -3.04 -20.98 0.56
N GLU A 105 -1.99 -21.75 0.26
CA GLU A 105 -0.61 -21.24 0.26
C GLU A 105 -0.38 -20.18 -0.81
N TYR A 106 -0.99 -20.35 -1.99
CA TYR A 106 -0.99 -19.30 -3.02
C TYR A 106 -1.80 -18.09 -2.56
N GLY A 107 -2.95 -18.29 -1.91
CA GLY A 107 -3.77 -17.22 -1.36
C GLY A 107 -3.00 -16.32 -0.39
N THR A 108 -2.25 -16.92 0.53
CA THR A 108 -1.37 -16.19 1.47
C THR A 108 -0.33 -15.34 0.73
N LYS A 109 0.24 -15.86 -0.37
CA LYS A 109 1.20 -15.11 -1.20
C LYS A 109 0.53 -13.93 -1.92
N PHE A 110 -0.72 -14.09 -2.40
CA PHE A 110 -1.48 -13.00 -3.00
C PHE A 110 -1.72 -11.84 -2.02
N ILE A 111 -2.07 -12.16 -0.77
CA ILE A 111 -2.23 -11.18 0.31
C ILE A 111 -0.90 -10.46 0.57
N ALA A 112 0.20 -11.20 0.69
CA ALA A 112 1.52 -10.63 0.92
C ALA A 112 1.95 -9.69 -0.23
N VAL A 113 1.75 -10.10 -1.48
CA VAL A 113 2.03 -9.27 -2.67
C VAL A 113 1.18 -8.00 -2.68
N ALA A 114 -0.09 -8.08 -2.27
CA ALA A 114 -0.95 -6.91 -2.14
C ALA A 114 -0.39 -5.89 -1.13
N GLY A 115 0.10 -6.37 0.01
CA GLY A 115 0.76 -5.54 1.02
C GLY A 115 2.05 -4.88 0.53
N LEU A 116 2.94 -5.66 -0.08
CA LEU A 116 4.19 -5.14 -0.66
C LEU A 116 3.95 -4.12 -1.77
N LEU A 117 2.97 -4.37 -2.65
CA LEU A 117 2.61 -3.45 -3.72
C LEU A 117 2.10 -2.12 -3.17
N ASN A 118 1.36 -2.13 -2.06
CA ASN A 118 0.89 -0.91 -1.42
C ASN A 118 2.05 -0.08 -0.84
N VAL A 119 3.04 -0.73 -0.22
CA VAL A 119 4.26 -0.04 0.28
C VAL A 119 5.02 0.60 -0.89
N ILE A 120 5.22 -0.13 -1.98
CA ILE A 120 5.88 0.39 -3.19
C ILE A 120 5.11 1.59 -3.75
N ALA A 121 3.78 1.50 -3.82
CA ALA A 121 2.92 2.59 -4.26
C ALA A 121 3.03 3.84 -3.36
N ALA A 122 3.06 3.65 -2.03
CA ALA A 122 3.25 4.76 -1.09
C ALA A 122 4.60 5.46 -1.28
N VAL A 123 5.67 4.69 -1.51
CA VAL A 123 7.02 5.21 -1.79
C VAL A 123 7.08 5.92 -3.16
N ASP A 124 6.40 5.40 -4.18
CA ASP A 124 6.27 6.08 -5.48
C ASP A 124 5.56 7.43 -5.34
N ALA A 125 4.45 7.48 -4.60
CA ALA A 125 3.72 8.72 -4.33
C ALA A 125 4.60 9.73 -3.57
N HIS A 126 5.35 9.30 -2.56
CA HIS A 126 6.31 10.13 -1.85
C HIS A 126 7.41 10.68 -2.79
N SER A 127 7.95 9.82 -3.67
CA SER A 127 8.95 10.19 -4.67
C SER A 127 8.41 11.26 -5.65
N LEU A 128 7.17 11.10 -6.13
CA LEU A 128 6.48 12.08 -6.95
C LEU A 128 6.27 13.42 -6.22
N ALA A 129 5.89 13.37 -4.94
CA ALA A 129 5.73 14.57 -4.11
C ALA A 129 7.06 15.31 -3.88
N ASN A 130 8.18 14.60 -3.85
CA ASN A 130 9.54 15.18 -3.80
C ASN A 130 10.00 15.81 -5.14
N GLY A 131 9.19 15.74 -6.19
CA GLY A 131 9.47 16.39 -7.47
C GLY A 131 10.22 15.52 -8.47
N ARG A 132 10.36 14.21 -8.24
CA ARG A 132 10.80 13.27 -9.28
C ARG A 132 9.65 13.12 -10.28
N LYS A 133 9.78 13.70 -11.47
CA LYS A 133 8.80 13.53 -12.54
C LYS A 133 8.90 12.10 -13.09
N VAL A 134 7.92 11.26 -12.77
CA VAL A 134 7.65 10.05 -13.55
C VAL A 134 6.35 10.30 -14.30
N GLY A 135 6.46 10.43 -15.62
CA GLY A 135 5.37 10.75 -16.56
C GLY A 135 4.25 9.71 -16.55
N LEU A 136 3.08 10.16 -17.02
CA LEU A 136 1.71 9.57 -16.98
C LEU A 136 1.06 9.62 -15.60
#